data_AF-A0A3A5V0E1-F1
#
_entry.id   AF-A0A3A5V0E1-F1
#
_cell.length_a   1.000
_cell.length_b   1.000
_cell.length_c   1.000
_cell.angle_alpha   90.00
_cell.angle_beta   90.00
_cell.angle_gamma   90.00
#
_symmetry.space_group_name_H-M   'P 1'
#
loop_
_entity.id
_entity.type
_entity.pdbx_description
1 polymer ?
#
loop_
_entity_poly.entity_id
_entity_poly.type
_entity_poly.pdbx_seq_one_letter_code
_entity_poly.pdbx_strand_id
1 'polypeptide(L)'
;MLEEINGRNVEESLPMLDEVDYETAVSHGCLSWAHGFMQNWAVGQTHWLGSVGLHLQKVDEKVVRCIAVVDHPFSFAALAMQKVTFKMANMKMEIDPYTIVIPYVESEGDSKDIPGLEVI
;
A
#
# COMPACT_ATOMS: atom_id res chain seq x y z
N MET A 1 12.39 20.23 4.42
CA MET A 1 11.25 19.47 3.85
C MET A 1 11.17 18.03 4.35
N LEU A 2 12.24 17.45 4.94
CA LEU A 2 12.18 16.11 5.56
C LEU A 2 11.53 16.10 6.96
N GLU A 3 11.43 17.25 7.63
CA GLU A 3 10.90 17.34 9.00
C GLU A 3 9.36 17.37 9.07
N GLU A 4 8.66 17.68 7.97
CA GLU A 4 7.19 17.81 8.00
C GLU A 4 6.43 16.50 7.78
N ILE A 5 7.10 15.44 7.32
CA ILE A 5 6.49 14.12 7.06
C ILE A 5 6.61 13.16 8.25
N ASN A 6 7.57 13.39 9.16
CA ASN A 6 7.80 12.54 10.34
C ASN A 6 6.79 12.77 11.50
N GLY A 7 5.75 13.57 11.28
CA GLY A 7 4.71 13.86 12.27
C GLY A 7 3.29 13.99 11.71
N ARG A 8 3.06 13.68 10.43
CA ARG A 8 1.69 13.61 9.88
C ARG A 8 1.08 12.25 10.21
N ASN A 9 -0.17 12.27 10.64
CA ASN A 9 -1.00 11.09 10.73
C ASN A 9 -1.20 10.55 9.30
N VAL A 10 -0.64 9.37 9.03
CA VAL A 10 -0.67 8.77 7.69
C VAL A 10 -2.09 8.37 7.32
N GLU A 11 -2.87 7.90 8.29
CA GLU A 11 -4.25 7.47 8.12
C GLU A 11 -5.19 8.62 7.70
N GLU A 12 -4.98 9.82 8.24
CA GLU A 12 -5.68 11.06 7.86
C GLU A 12 -5.30 11.55 6.45
N SER A 13 -4.12 11.15 5.96
CA SER A 13 -3.62 11.52 4.63
C SER A 13 -4.10 10.57 3.53
N LEU A 14 -4.84 9.51 3.88
CA LEU A 14 -5.36 8.57 2.90
C LEU A 14 -6.44 9.21 2.01
N PRO A 15 -6.40 8.98 0.69
CA PRO A 15 -7.43 9.47 -0.20
C PRO A 15 -8.77 8.76 0.08
N MET A 16 -9.86 9.45 -0.23
CA MET A 16 -11.16 8.79 -0.38
C MET A 16 -11.12 7.94 -1.65
N LEU A 17 -11.54 6.68 -1.56
CA LEU A 17 -11.65 5.81 -2.72
C LEU A 17 -12.86 6.21 -3.55
N ASP A 18 -12.71 6.21 -4.87
CA ASP A 18 -13.85 6.23 -5.77
C ASP A 18 -14.56 4.86 -5.81
N GLU A 19 -15.65 4.78 -6.56
CA GLU A 19 -16.44 3.56 -6.68
C GLU A 19 -15.64 2.40 -7.27
N VAL A 20 -14.80 2.66 -8.27
CA VAL A 20 -14.02 1.63 -8.97
C VAL A 20 -12.93 1.06 -8.08
N ASP A 21 -12.20 1.92 -7.36
CA ASP A 21 -11.18 1.50 -6.41
C ASP A 21 -11.80 0.76 -5.22
N TYR A 22 -12.96 1.20 -4.73
CA TYR A 22 -13.68 0.50 -3.67
C TYR A 22 -14.14 -0.90 -4.12
N GLU A 23 -14.80 -1.00 -5.29
CA GLU A 23 -15.23 -2.27 -5.87
C GLU A 23 -14.07 -3.23 -6.07
N THR A 24 -12.94 -2.72 -6.55
CA THR A 24 -11.70 -3.49 -6.69
C THR A 24 -11.21 -3.99 -5.34
N ALA A 25 -11.14 -3.12 -4.32
CA ALA A 25 -10.67 -3.46 -2.98
C ALA A 25 -11.53 -4.54 -2.28
N VAL A 26 -12.82 -4.64 -2.63
CA VAL A 26 -13.74 -5.66 -2.10
C VAL A 26 -13.94 -6.86 -3.03
N SER A 27 -13.23 -6.90 -4.16
CA SER A 27 -13.30 -8.00 -5.11
C SER A 27 -12.82 -9.33 -4.50
N HIS A 28 -13.30 -10.44 -5.06
CA HIS A 28 -12.88 -11.78 -4.64
C HIS A 28 -11.36 -11.95 -4.67
N GLY A 29 -10.68 -11.38 -5.68
CA GLY A 29 -9.22 -11.45 -5.81
C GLY A 29 -8.50 -10.76 -4.66
N CYS A 30 -8.90 -9.54 -4.31
CA CYS A 30 -8.29 -8.80 -3.18
C CYS A 30 -8.56 -9.48 -1.84
N LEU A 31 -9.79 -9.95 -1.60
CA LEU A 31 -10.13 -10.66 -0.36
C LEU A 31 -9.38 -11.99 -0.25
N SER A 32 -9.27 -12.75 -1.35
CA SER A 32 -8.48 -13.99 -1.40
C SER A 32 -7.01 -13.72 -1.12
N TRP A 33 -6.44 -12.66 -1.71
CA TRP A 33 -5.08 -12.22 -1.45
C TRP A 33 -4.87 -11.88 0.04
N ALA A 34 -5.80 -11.17 0.68
CA ALA A 34 -5.67 -10.80 2.09
C ALA A 34 -5.66 -12.04 3.01
N HIS A 35 -6.52 -13.02 2.76
CA HIS A 35 -6.48 -14.29 3.48
C HIS A 35 -5.18 -15.07 3.21
N GLY A 36 -4.72 -15.10 1.96
CA GLY A 36 -3.45 -15.71 1.59
C GLY A 36 -2.26 -15.07 2.30
N PHE A 37 -2.21 -13.74 2.38
CA PHE A 37 -1.21 -13.00 3.15
C PHE A 37 -1.16 -13.49 4.60
N MET A 38 -2.32 -13.62 5.27
CA MET A 38 -2.37 -14.08 6.66
C MET A 38 -1.92 -15.53 6.85
N GLN A 39 -2.14 -16.39 5.86
CA GLN A 39 -1.76 -17.81 5.94
C GLN A 39 -0.28 -18.04 5.63
N ASN A 40 0.29 -17.23 4.73
CA ASN A 40 1.65 -17.43 4.22
C ASN A 40 2.74 -16.87 5.14
N TRP A 41 2.40 -15.97 6.06
CA TRP A 41 3.35 -15.35 6.99
C TRP A 41 3.09 -15.77 8.43
N ALA A 42 4.17 -16.02 9.17
CA ALA A 42 4.14 -16.19 10.61
C ALA A 42 3.94 -14.84 11.32
N VAL A 43 3.38 -14.89 12.53
CA VAL A 43 3.25 -13.71 13.39
C VAL A 43 4.62 -13.06 13.61
N GLY A 44 4.68 -11.73 13.45
CA GLY A 44 5.88 -10.92 13.54
C GLY A 44 6.61 -10.71 12.21
N GLN A 45 6.38 -11.55 11.20
CA GLN A 45 7.02 -11.41 9.89
C GLN A 45 6.50 -10.19 9.12
N THR A 46 7.40 -9.64 8.29
CA THR A 46 7.10 -8.50 7.43
C THR A 46 7.26 -8.86 5.97
N HIS A 47 6.55 -8.18 5.09
CA HIS A 47 6.59 -8.38 3.66
C HIS A 47 6.54 -7.05 2.92
N TRP A 48 7.45 -6.89 1.97
CA TRP A 48 7.51 -5.73 1.09
C TRP A 48 6.70 -5.97 -0.18
N LEU A 49 5.68 -5.15 -0.40
CA LEU A 49 4.85 -5.11 -1.59
C LEU A 49 5.37 -4.02 -2.54
N GLY A 50 6.53 -4.30 -3.15
CA GLY A 50 7.24 -3.32 -3.97
C GLY A 50 6.43 -2.76 -5.14
N SER A 51 5.50 -3.54 -5.71
CA SER A 51 4.64 -3.08 -6.80
C SER A 51 3.68 -1.96 -6.42
N VAL A 52 3.41 -1.77 -5.12
CA VAL A 52 2.51 -0.73 -4.59
C VAL A 52 3.16 0.15 -3.53
N GLY A 53 4.44 -0.07 -3.22
CA GLY A 53 5.19 0.73 -2.26
C GLY A 53 4.70 0.60 -0.82
N LEU A 54 4.27 -0.59 -0.39
CA LEU A 54 3.81 -0.85 0.99
C LEU A 54 4.68 -1.90 1.69
N HIS A 55 4.99 -1.67 2.96
CA HIS A 55 5.60 -2.66 3.84
C HIS A 55 4.61 -3.08 4.91
N LEU A 56 4.21 -4.34 4.91
CA LEU A 56 3.23 -4.89 5.83
C LEU A 56 3.88 -5.83 6.85
N GLN A 57 3.30 -5.91 8.05
CA GLN A 57 3.66 -6.85 9.10
C GLN A 57 2.42 -7.63 9.53
N LYS A 58 2.52 -8.96 9.67
CA LYS A 58 1.50 -9.75 10.36
C LYS A 58 1.71 -9.59 11.87
N VAL A 59 0.77 -8.93 12.56
CA VAL A 59 0.87 -8.67 14.00
C VAL A 59 0.30 -9.82 14.81
N ASP A 60 -0.83 -10.39 14.35
CA ASP A 60 -1.44 -11.59 14.89
C ASP A 60 -2.31 -12.25 13.78
N GLU A 61 -3.24 -13.14 14.15
CA GLU A 61 -4.12 -13.84 13.17
C GLU A 61 -5.22 -12.95 12.55
N LYS A 62 -5.43 -11.74 13.05
CA LYS A 62 -6.46 -10.79 12.58
C LYS A 62 -5.97 -9.35 12.40
N VAL A 63 -4.73 -9.06 12.77
CA VAL A 63 -4.16 -7.72 12.71
C VAL A 63 -2.97 -7.71 11.75
N VAL A 64 -3.04 -6.81 10.78
CA VAL A 64 -1.94 -6.44 9.89
C VAL A 64 -1.54 -5.00 10.22
N ARG A 65 -0.26 -4.70 10.13
CA ARG A 65 0.26 -3.34 10.34
C ARG A 65 1.00 -2.89 9.10
N CYS A 66 0.69 -1.69 8.61
CA CYS A 66 1.57 -0.98 7.71
C CYS A 66 2.71 -0.38 8.54
N ILE A 67 3.95 -0.71 8.19
CA ILE A 67 5.13 -0.14 8.84
C ILE A 67 5.80 0.90 7.95
N ALA A 68 5.57 0.85 6.64
CA ALA A 68 6.05 1.87 5.72
C ALA A 68 5.21 2.00 4.46
N VAL A 69 5.13 3.22 3.94
CA VAL A 69 4.50 3.57 2.66
C VAL A 69 5.41 4.52 1.89
N VAL A 70 5.49 4.37 0.57
CA VAL A 70 6.25 5.30 -0.28
C VAL A 70 5.49 6.62 -0.44
N ASP A 71 6.22 7.75 -0.43
CA ASP A 71 5.72 9.11 -0.63
C ASP A 71 5.28 9.34 -2.08
N HIS A 72 4.24 8.63 -2.50
CA HIS A 72 3.71 8.69 -3.86
C HIS A 72 2.18 8.49 -3.82
N PRO A 73 1.37 9.30 -4.54
CA PRO A 73 -0.09 9.22 -4.49
C PRO A 73 -0.64 7.81 -4.75
N PHE A 74 -0.04 7.08 -5.70
CA PHE A 74 -0.37 5.68 -5.99
C PHE A 74 -0.22 4.76 -4.76
N SER A 75 0.83 4.93 -3.97
CA SER A 75 1.06 4.12 -2.77
C SER A 75 0.08 4.45 -1.65
N PHE A 76 -0.32 5.72 -1.50
CA PHE A 76 -1.37 6.11 -0.57
C PHE A 76 -2.75 5.59 -0.99
N ALA A 77 -3.07 5.61 -2.29
CA ALA A 77 -4.28 4.98 -2.82
C ALA A 77 -4.28 3.47 -2.58
N ALA A 78 -3.17 2.78 -2.85
CA ALA A 78 -3.02 1.37 -2.57
C ALA A 78 -3.17 1.05 -1.07
N LEU A 79 -2.64 1.90 -0.17
CA LEU A 79 -2.82 1.74 1.27
C LEU A 79 -4.30 1.90 1.68
N ALA A 80 -5.01 2.87 1.10
CA ALA A 80 -6.43 3.07 1.34
C ALA A 80 -7.27 1.87 0.88
N MET A 81 -6.98 1.33 -0.32
CA MET A 81 -7.60 0.09 -0.82
C MET A 81 -7.29 -1.09 0.10
N GLN A 82 -6.02 -1.25 0.50
CA GLN A 82 -5.59 -2.37 1.34
C GLN A 82 -6.28 -2.36 2.72
N LYS A 83 -6.50 -1.17 3.29
CA LYS A 83 -7.26 -0.97 4.52
C LYS A 83 -8.70 -1.45 4.38
N VAL A 84 -9.36 -1.14 3.26
CA VAL A 84 -10.71 -1.62 2.95
C VAL A 84 -10.71 -3.14 2.77
N THR A 85 -9.78 -3.69 1.98
CA THR A 85 -9.67 -5.13 1.73
C THR A 85 -9.52 -5.91 3.03
N PHE A 86 -8.60 -5.52 3.92
CA PHE A 86 -8.43 -6.20 5.21
C PHE A 86 -9.68 -6.09 6.08
N LYS A 87 -10.29 -4.90 6.16
CA LYS A 87 -11.54 -4.70 6.90
C LYS A 87 -12.65 -5.64 6.41
N MET A 88 -12.83 -5.75 5.09
CA MET A 88 -13.87 -6.59 4.50
C MET A 88 -13.56 -8.08 4.63
N ALA A 89 -12.28 -8.46 4.72
CA ALA A 89 -11.85 -9.81 5.07
C ALA A 89 -11.81 -10.06 6.60
N ASN A 90 -12.51 -9.24 7.39
CA ASN A 90 -12.67 -9.35 8.84
C ASN A 90 -11.34 -9.25 9.63
N MET A 91 -10.44 -8.41 9.15
CA MET A 91 -9.13 -8.09 9.75
C MET A 91 -9.01 -6.61 10.03
N LYS A 92 -8.16 -6.25 11.00
CA LYS A 92 -7.79 -4.87 11.30
C LYS A 92 -6.46 -4.55 10.60
N MET A 93 -6.41 -3.37 9.98
CA MET A 93 -5.15 -2.78 9.54
C MET A 93 -4.76 -1.63 10.48
N GLU A 94 -3.55 -1.68 11.03
CA GLU A 94 -2.95 -0.60 11.82
C GLU A 94 -2.06 0.25 10.91
N ILE A 95 -2.24 1.56 10.94
CA ILE A 95 -1.47 2.51 10.13
C ILE A 95 -0.69 3.41 11.09
N ASP A 96 -1.37 4.30 11.80
CA ASP A 96 -0.74 5.10 12.86
C ASP A 96 -0.70 4.35 14.20
N PRO A 97 0.31 4.61 15.05
CA PRO A 97 1.44 5.53 14.87
C PRO A 97 2.66 4.85 14.20
N TYR A 98 2.46 3.75 13.47
CA TYR A 98 3.55 2.85 13.09
C TYR A 98 4.11 3.10 11.69
N THR A 99 3.34 3.71 10.80
CA THR A 99 3.71 3.85 9.39
C THR A 99 4.69 4.99 9.21
N ILE A 100 5.84 4.68 8.62
CA ILE A 100 6.83 5.68 8.21
C ILE A 100 6.70 5.94 6.71
N VAL A 101 6.72 7.22 6.31
CA VAL A 101 6.73 7.61 4.91
C VAL A 101 8.16 7.51 4.34
N ILE A 102 8.36 6.65 3.34
CA ILE A 102 9.63 6.48 2.64
C ILE A 102 9.66 7.47 1.47
N PRO A 103 10.69 8.33 1.34
CA PRO A 103 10.81 9.21 0.19
C PRO A 103 10.76 8.44 -1.13
N TYR A 104 9.94 8.91 -2.07
CA TYR A 104 9.96 8.36 -3.43
C TYR A 104 11.26 8.76 -4.12
N VAL A 105 11.91 7.79 -4.77
CA VAL A 105 13.09 8.01 -5.60
C VAL A 105 12.74 7.49 -6.99
N GLU A 106 12.73 8.39 -7.97
CA GLU A 106 12.58 7.99 -9.37
C GLU A 106 13.72 7.03 -9.73
N SER A 107 13.36 5.85 -10.25
CA SER A 107 14.37 4.95 -10.79
C SER A 107 14.80 5.46 -12.16
N GLU A 108 16.10 5.54 -12.43
CA GLU A 108 16.66 5.99 -13.73
C GLU A 108 16.30 5.08 -14.93
N GLY A 109 15.39 4.09 -14.76
CA GLY A 109 15.09 3.04 -15.73
C GLY A 109 13.67 3.04 -16.31
N ASP A 110 12.77 3.93 -15.89
CA ASP A 110 11.37 3.96 -16.38
C ASP A 110 11.09 5.00 -17.47
N SER A 111 12.10 5.72 -17.97
CA SER A 111 11.98 6.39 -19.26
C SER A 111 11.94 5.32 -20.36
N LYS A 112 10.74 4.87 -20.71
CA LYS A 112 10.50 4.33 -22.06
C LYS A 112 10.65 5.47 -23.06
N ASP A 113 11.88 5.87 -23.32
CA ASP A 113 12.24 6.46 -24.61
C ASP A 113 11.95 5.37 -25.64
N ILE A 114 10.82 5.46 -26.33
CA ILE A 114 10.58 4.71 -27.55
C ILE A 114 11.23 5.55 -28.65
N PRO A 115 12.42 5.19 -29.18
CA PRO A 115 13.03 5.93 -30.26
C PRO A 115 12.38 5.44 -31.57
N GLY A 116 11.77 6.36 -32.34
CA GLY A 116 11.49 6.10 -33.76
C GLY A 116 10.04 6.22 -34.21
N LEU A 117 9.34 7.31 -33.91
CA LEU A 117 8.25 7.74 -34.78
C LEU A 117 8.83 8.75 -35.80
N GLU A 118 9.46 8.24 -36.87
CA GLU A 118 9.62 9.05 -38.08
C GLU A 118 8.24 9.22 -38.72
N VAL A 119 7.80 10.47 -38.83
CA VAL A 119 6.62 10.85 -39.60
C VAL A 119 7.00 10.77 -41.07
N ILE A 120 6.45 9.79 -41.78
CA ILE A 120 6.39 9.76 -43.26
C ILE A 120 5.15 10.51 -43.74
#